data_AF-A0A6J4R658-F1
#
_entry.id   AF-A0A6J4R658-F1
#
_cell.length_a   1.000
_cell.length_b   1.000
_cell.length_c   1.000
_cell.angle_alpha   90.00
_cell.angle_beta   90.00
_cell.angle_gamma   90.00
#
_symmetry.space_group_name_H-M   'P 1'
#
loop_
_entity.id
_entity.type
_entity.pdbx_description
1 polymer ?
#
loop_
_entity_poly.entity_id
_entity_poly.type
_entity_poly.pdbx_seq_one_letter_code
_entity_poly.pdbx_strand_id
1 'polypeptide(L)'
;HGLAGIWGTLACGLFTSDRLAEAVGVGSPGLFYGGGVEQLGVQAAAVALTFGAVFILSMGTLLAIKATVGLRVSAGEEDAGLDISEHGMYGYPEQFIPTAELDGYGYGPVPAHVASSISARETREEVPAA
;
A
#
# COMPACT_ATOMS: atom_id res chain seq x y z
N HIS A 1 6.99 -0.60 4.74
CA HIS A 1 7.40 -2.01 4.97
C HIS A 1 8.80 -2.33 4.45
N GLY A 2 9.14 -2.13 3.17
CA GLY A 2 10.46 -2.49 2.60
C GLY A 2 11.68 -1.96 3.35
N LEU A 3 11.91 -0.64 3.34
CA LEU A 3 13.07 -0.03 4.03
C LEU A 3 13.03 -0.23 5.55
N ALA A 4 11.84 -0.14 6.16
CA ALA A 4 11.67 -0.39 7.59
C ALA A 4 12.04 -1.83 7.98
N GLY A 5 11.70 -2.83 7.14
CA GLY A 5 12.08 -4.22 7.34
C GLY A 5 13.58 -4.45 7.17
N ILE A 6 14.20 -3.82 6.18
CA ILE A 6 15.67 -3.83 6.00
C ILE A 6 16.35 -3.29 7.26
N TRP A 7 15.91 -2.12 7.73
CA TRP A 7 16.44 -1.52 8.96
C TRP A 7 16.26 -2.43 10.17
N GLY A 8 15.06 -2.98 10.37
CA GLY A 8 14.77 -3.88 11.49
C GLY A 8 15.68 -5.12 11.50
N THR A 9 15.87 -5.75 10.33
CA THR A 9 16.73 -6.94 10.21
C THR A 9 18.20 -6.62 10.50
N LEU A 10 18.72 -5.50 9.98
CA LEU A 10 20.08 -5.04 10.26
C LEU A 10 20.26 -4.62 11.73
N ALA A 11 19.23 -4.03 12.33
CA ALA A 11 19.24 -3.64 13.74
C ALA A 11 19.43 -4.85 14.66
N CYS A 12 18.91 -6.04 14.32
CA CYS A 12 19.24 -7.28 15.04
C CYS A 12 20.75 -7.58 15.00
N GLY A 13 21.42 -7.29 13.88
CA GLY A 13 22.86 -7.43 13.73
C GLY A 13 23.68 -6.47 14.58
N LEU A 14 23.12 -5.30 14.89
CA LEU A 14 23.78 -4.25 15.66
C LEU A 14 23.51 -4.37 17.16
N PHE A 15 22.25 -4.62 17.53
CA PHE A 15 21.72 -4.34 18.87
C PHE A 15 21.20 -5.57 19.63
N THR A 16 21.37 -6.80 19.13
CA THR A 16 21.00 -7.99 19.90
C THR A 16 21.90 -8.11 21.14
N SER A 17 21.33 -8.07 22.35
CA SER A 17 22.07 -8.38 23.59
C SER A 17 22.11 -9.90 23.84
N ASP A 18 23.03 -10.38 24.67
CA ASP A 18 23.09 -11.80 25.10
C ASP A 18 21.73 -12.35 25.53
N ARG A 19 21.02 -11.63 26.42
CA ARG A 19 19.68 -11.99 26.89
C ARG A 19 18.67 -12.22 25.76
N LEU A 20 18.77 -11.46 24.67
CA LEU A 20 17.86 -11.57 23.54
C LEU A 20 18.21 -12.77 22.65
N ALA A 21 19.50 -13.01 22.42
CA ALA A 21 19.96 -14.21 21.71
C ALA A 21 19.57 -15.49 22.48
N GLU A 22 19.76 -15.50 23.80
CA GLU A 22 19.35 -16.60 24.68
C GLU A 22 17.84 -16.83 24.67
N ALA A 23 17.04 -15.76 24.74
CA ALA A 23 15.58 -15.86 24.74
C ALA A 23 15.01 -16.46 23.45
N VAL A 24 15.67 -16.23 22.30
CA VAL A 24 15.28 -16.78 20.99
C VAL A 24 15.92 -18.16 20.74
N GLY A 25 16.98 -18.50 21.49
CA GLY A 25 17.69 -19.78 21.40
C GLY A 25 18.56 -19.95 20.15
N VAL A 26 18.68 -18.89 19.33
CA VAL A 26 19.50 -18.87 18.12
C VAL A 26 20.15 -17.49 17.93
N GLY A 27 21.30 -17.47 17.27
CA GLY A 27 22.07 -16.27 17.00
C GLY A 27 23.08 -15.95 18.08
N SER A 28 23.68 -14.77 17.97
CA SER A 28 24.70 -14.27 18.88
C SER A 28 24.49 -12.77 19.14
N PRO A 29 25.17 -12.18 20.13
CA PRO A 29 25.08 -10.74 20.36
C PRO A 29 25.44 -9.95 19.11
N GLY A 30 24.80 -8.79 18.96
CA GLY A 30 25.09 -7.85 17.90
C GLY A 30 26.40 -7.11 18.14
N LEU A 31 26.83 -6.37 17.12
CA LEU A 31 28.11 -5.66 17.10
C LEU A 31 28.33 -4.77 18.34
N PHE A 32 27.30 -4.05 18.79
CA PHE A 32 27.41 -3.13 19.93
C PHE A 32 27.29 -3.80 21.30
N TYR A 33 27.03 -5.11 21.33
CA TYR A 33 26.99 -5.93 22.55
C TYR A 33 28.15 -6.93 22.61
N GLY A 34 29.21 -6.73 21.81
CA GLY A 34 30.44 -7.52 21.92
C GLY A 34 30.47 -8.82 21.11
N GLY A 35 29.43 -9.13 20.33
CA GLY A 35 29.39 -10.34 19.48
C GLY A 35 30.13 -10.23 18.15
N GLY A 36 30.84 -9.12 17.92
CA GLY A 36 31.61 -8.89 16.68
C GLY A 36 30.73 -8.64 15.46
N VAL A 37 31.28 -8.85 14.26
CA VAL A 37 30.61 -8.53 12.98
C VAL A 37 29.80 -9.69 12.40
N GLU A 38 29.87 -10.88 13.00
CA GLU A 38 29.24 -12.09 12.47
C GLU A 38 27.72 -11.94 12.37
N GLN A 39 27.05 -11.59 13.47
CA GLN A 39 25.59 -11.42 13.48
C GLN A 39 25.15 -10.33 12.49
N LEU A 40 25.88 -9.21 12.38
CA LEU A 40 25.58 -8.18 11.39
C LEU A 40 25.72 -8.68 9.95
N GLY A 41 26.76 -9.46 9.67
CA GLY A 41 26.97 -10.10 8.36
C GLY A 41 25.86 -11.08 7.99
N VAL A 42 25.44 -11.92 8.94
CA VAL A 42 24.32 -12.87 8.76
C VAL A 42 23.02 -12.11 8.44
N GLN A 43 22.71 -11.06 9.19
CA GLN A 43 21.50 -10.27 8.96
C GLN A 43 21.54 -9.50 7.63
N ALA A 44 22.71 -8.99 7.22
CA ALA A 44 22.88 -8.35 5.92
C ALA A 44 22.71 -9.35 4.76
N ALA A 45 23.28 -10.56 4.89
CA ALA A 45 23.08 -11.63 3.93
C ALA A 45 21.60 -12.04 3.84
N ALA A 46 20.91 -12.15 4.97
CA ALA A 46 19.48 -12.44 5.01
C ALA A 46 18.67 -11.38 4.23
N VAL A 47 18.96 -10.09 4.42
CA VAL A 47 18.32 -9.02 3.64
C VAL A 47 18.58 -9.18 2.14
N ALA A 48 19.85 -9.36 1.74
CA ALA A 48 20.21 -9.47 0.33
C ALA A 48 19.57 -10.68 -0.36
N LEU A 49 19.60 -11.85 0.29
CA LEU A 49 19.03 -13.08 -0.24
C LEU A 49 17.52 -13.02 -0.33
N THR A 50 16.84 -12.54 0.73
CA THR A 50 15.37 -12.43 0.72
C THR A 50 14.89 -11.38 -0.28
N PHE A 51 15.54 -10.22 -0.35
CA PHE A 51 15.23 -9.20 -1.35
C PHE A 51 15.46 -9.74 -2.77
N GLY A 52 16.61 -10.36 -3.04
CA GLY A 52 16.92 -10.93 -4.34
C GLY A 52 15.92 -12.00 -4.77
N ALA A 53 15.62 -12.95 -3.88
CA ALA A 53 14.65 -14.01 -4.15
C ALA A 53 13.26 -13.45 -4.45
N VAL A 54 12.73 -12.58 -3.58
CA VAL A 54 11.40 -12.00 -3.76
C VAL A 54 11.36 -11.10 -4.99
N PHE A 55 12.37 -10.27 -5.22
CA PHE A 55 12.42 -9.40 -6.39
C PHE A 55 12.41 -10.21 -7.70
N ILE A 56 13.25 -11.23 -7.80
CA ILE A 56 13.33 -12.08 -9.01
C ILE A 56 12.00 -12.82 -9.24
N LEU A 57 11.47 -13.46 -8.20
CA LEU A 57 10.23 -14.23 -8.32
C LEU A 57 9.03 -13.32 -8.63
N SER A 58 8.85 -12.25 -7.87
CA SER A 58 7.76 -11.29 -8.08
C SER A 58 7.86 -10.61 -9.44
N MET A 59 9.05 -10.14 -9.84
CA MET A 59 9.23 -9.53 -11.16
C MET A 59 8.94 -10.54 -12.27
N GLY A 60 9.46 -11.76 -12.15
CA GLY A 60 9.17 -12.85 -13.10
C GLY A 60 7.67 -13.12 -13.24
N THR A 61 6.95 -13.22 -12.13
CA THR A 61 5.49 -13.40 -12.12
C THR A 61 4.76 -12.22 -12.75
N LEU A 62 5.10 -10.98 -12.36
CA LEU A 62 4.44 -9.79 -12.87
C LEU A 62 4.68 -9.61 -14.38
N LEU A 63 5.89 -9.90 -14.86
CA LEU A 63 6.21 -9.88 -16.29
C LEU A 63 5.48 -10.99 -17.05
N ALA A 64 5.37 -12.19 -16.47
CA ALA A 64 4.60 -13.28 -17.07
C ALA A 64 3.11 -12.93 -17.20
N ILE A 65 2.51 -12.32 -16.17
CA ILE A 65 1.12 -11.83 -16.21
C ILE A 65 0.99 -10.75 -17.29
N LYS A 66 1.91 -9.77 -17.30
CA LYS A 66 1.94 -8.70 -18.30
C LYS A 66 2.01 -9.24 -19.73
N ALA A 67 2.79 -10.30 -19.97
CA ALA A 67 2.98 -10.87 -21.29
C ALA A 67 1.82 -11.78 -21.74
N THR A 68 1.04 -12.34 -20.82
CA THR A 68 -0.01 -13.31 -21.15
C THR A 68 -1.41 -12.69 -21.19
N VAL A 69 -1.84 -12.05 -20.10
CA VAL A 69 -3.20 -11.52 -19.95
C VAL A 69 -3.26 -10.00 -19.79
N GLY A 70 -2.11 -9.36 -19.55
CA GLY A 70 -2.03 -7.94 -19.25
C GLY A 70 -2.04 -7.69 -17.74
N LEU A 71 -1.18 -6.79 -17.28
CA LEU A 71 -1.03 -6.44 -15.87
C LEU A 71 -1.74 -5.12 -15.50
N ARG A 72 -1.93 -4.23 -16.49
CA ARG A 72 -2.55 -2.91 -16.32
C ARG A 72 -3.69 -2.77 -17.31
N VAL A 73 -4.70 -2.00 -16.92
CA VAL A 73 -5.78 -1.54 -17.80
C VAL A 73 -5.25 -0.60 -18.88
N SER A 74 -6.08 -0.31 -19.88
CA SER A 74 -5.74 0.68 -20.91
C SER A 74 -5.66 2.10 -20.33
N ALA A 75 -4.97 3.00 -21.03
CA ALA A 75 -4.87 4.40 -20.59
C ALA A 75 -6.24 5.07 -20.44
N GLY A 76 -7.19 4.78 -21.34
CA GLY A 76 -8.54 5.33 -21.27
C GLY A 76 -9.34 4.81 -20.06
N GLU A 77 -9.16 3.55 -19.69
CA GLU A 77 -9.77 2.98 -18.47
C GLU A 77 -9.11 3.52 -17.20
N GLU A 78 -7.79 3.73 -17.21
CA GLU A 78 -7.07 4.38 -16.12
C GLU A 78 -7.53 5.83 -15.91
N ASP A 79 -7.73 6.59 -17.01
CA ASP A 79 -8.23 7.96 -16.98
C ASP A 79 -9.69 8.05 -16.51
N ALA A 80 -10.53 7.08 -16.91
CA ALA A 80 -11.93 6.99 -16.44
C ALA A 80 -12.04 6.57 -14.97
N GLY A 81 -11.04 5.89 -14.43
CA GLY A 81 -11.01 5.32 -13.08
C GLY A 81 -11.54 3.89 -13.00
N LEU A 82 -10.80 3.03 -12.27
CA LEU A 82 -11.08 1.58 -12.13
C LEU A 82 -12.44 1.26 -11.52
N ASP A 83 -12.94 2.15 -10.67
CA ASP A 83 -14.29 2.06 -10.10
C ASP A 83 -15.34 2.03 -11.22
N ILE A 84 -15.25 2.95 -12.20
CA ILE A 84 -16.17 3.00 -13.33
C ILE A 84 -15.84 1.92 -14.36
N SER A 85 -14.58 1.73 -14.72
CA SER A 85 -14.21 0.83 -15.82
C SER A 85 -14.36 -0.66 -15.48
N GLU A 86 -14.08 -1.06 -14.23
CA GLU A 86 -14.13 -2.47 -13.81
C GLU A 86 -15.36 -2.80 -12.96
N HIS A 87 -15.86 -1.85 -12.15
CA HIS A 87 -16.97 -2.09 -11.22
C HIS A 87 -18.28 -1.40 -11.65
N GLY A 88 -18.24 -0.58 -12.71
CA GLY A 88 -19.40 0.13 -13.26
C GLY A 88 -19.95 1.25 -12.38
N MET A 89 -19.25 1.59 -11.29
CA MET A 89 -19.78 2.36 -10.16
C MET A 89 -18.66 3.02 -9.37
N TYR A 90 -18.86 4.27 -8.90
CA TYR A 90 -17.92 4.89 -7.95
C TYR A 90 -17.84 4.08 -6.65
N GLY A 91 -16.64 3.92 -6.08
CA GLY A 91 -16.46 3.25 -4.78
C GLY A 91 -17.02 4.06 -3.60
N TYR A 92 -17.15 5.37 -3.77
CA TYR A 92 -17.75 6.32 -2.83
C TYR A 92 -18.70 7.28 -3.56
N PRO A 93 -19.86 6.78 -4.04
CA PRO A 93 -20.76 7.58 -4.89
C PRO A 93 -21.23 8.87 -4.20
N GLU A 94 -21.39 8.87 -2.88
CA GLU A 94 -21.77 10.04 -2.10
C GLU A 94 -20.78 11.21 -2.16
N GLN A 95 -19.52 10.97 -2.55
CA GLN A 95 -18.52 12.02 -2.71
C GLN A 95 -18.57 12.69 -4.09
N PHE A 96 -19.17 12.04 -5.08
CA PHE A 96 -19.12 12.46 -6.49
C PHE A 96 -20.50 12.70 -7.11
N ILE A 97 -21.53 12.10 -6.54
CA ILE A 97 -22.92 12.18 -7.01
C ILE A 97 -23.72 13.01 -6.00
N PRO A 98 -24.42 14.07 -6.45
CA PRO A 98 -25.30 14.85 -5.59
C PRO A 98 -26.32 13.95 -4.88
N THR A 99 -26.67 14.27 -3.63
CA THR A 99 -27.59 13.45 -2.82
C THR A 99 -28.93 13.16 -3.48
N ALA A 100 -29.43 14.08 -4.32
CA ALA A 100 -30.66 13.87 -5.08
C ALA A 100 -30.56 12.74 -6.13
N GLU A 101 -29.35 12.43 -6.59
CA GLU A 101 -29.04 11.41 -7.59
C GLU A 101 -28.56 10.08 -6.96
N LEU A 102 -28.38 10.04 -5.63
CA LEU A 102 -27.97 8.84 -4.88
C LEU A 102 -29.11 7.86 -4.59
N ASP A 103 -30.37 8.31 -4.64
CA ASP A 103 -31.56 7.52 -4.29
C ASP A 103 -31.77 6.25 -5.16
N GLY A 104 -30.96 6.07 -6.21
CA GLY A 104 -30.95 4.89 -7.09
C GLY A 104 -29.85 3.85 -6.82
N TYR A 105 -28.86 4.14 -5.97
CA TYR A 105 -27.65 3.30 -5.80
C TYR A 105 -27.66 2.40 -4.56
N GLY A 106 -28.83 2.16 -3.96
CA GLY A 106 -28.97 1.29 -2.79
C GLY A 106 -28.53 1.95 -1.47
N TYR A 107 -28.11 3.22 -1.50
CA TYR A 107 -28.10 4.06 -0.33
C TYR A 107 -29.56 4.42 -0.01
N GLY A 108 -30.11 3.88 1.08
CA GLY A 108 -31.43 4.28 1.55
C GLY A 108 -31.47 5.79 1.83
N PRO A 109 -32.67 6.40 1.97
CA PRO A 109 -32.80 7.84 2.11
C PRO A 109 -31.83 8.35 3.19
N VAL A 110 -30.94 9.25 2.78
CA VAL A 110 -29.94 9.86 3.68
C VAL A 110 -30.72 10.48 4.84
N PRO A 111 -30.50 10.06 6.09
CA PRO A 111 -31.28 10.58 7.20
C PRO A 111 -31.04 12.10 7.32
N ALA A 112 -32.12 12.85 7.46
CA ALA A 112 -32.18 14.31 7.29
C ALA A 112 -31.15 15.12 8.13
N HIS A 113 -30.59 14.53 9.19
CA HIS A 113 -29.56 15.16 10.01
C HIS A 113 -28.19 15.28 9.32
N VAL A 114 -27.86 14.40 8.37
CA VAL A 114 -26.62 14.50 7.57
C VAL A 114 -26.76 15.57 6.47
N ALA A 115 -27.95 15.65 5.86
CA ALA A 115 -28.27 16.62 4.82
C ALA A 115 -28.15 18.09 5.29
N SER A 116 -28.31 18.36 6.60
CA SER A 116 -28.25 19.72 7.13
C SER A 116 -26.84 20.34 7.20
N SER A 117 -25.78 19.53 7.02
CA SER A 117 -24.39 20.02 7.06
C SER A 117 -23.87 20.54 5.73
N ILE A 118 -24.57 20.25 4.62
CA ILE A 118 -24.28 20.80 3.29
C ILE A 118 -25.29 21.92 3.02
N SER A 119 -25.13 23.03 3.74
CA SER A 119 -25.93 24.23 3.52
C SER A 119 -25.53 24.87 2.19
N ALA A 120 -26.53 25.09 1.34
CA ALA A 120 -26.42 25.75 0.05
C ALA A 120 -25.71 27.12 0.12
N ARG A 121 -24.50 27.20 -0.45
CA ARG A 121 -23.76 28.37 -0.98
C ARG A 121 -22.44 27.80 -1.52
N GLU A 122 -22.05 27.91 -2.79
CA GLU A 122 -21.98 29.09 -3.62
C GLU A 122 -22.04 28.71 -5.12
N THR A 123 -22.30 29.70 -5.94
CA THR A 123 -22.73 29.70 -7.34
C THR A 123 -21.78 29.02 -8.34
N ARG A 124 -22.37 28.38 -9.36
CA ARG A 124 -21.71 28.06 -10.63
C ARG A 124 -21.01 29.30 -11.18
N GLU A 125 -19.69 29.28 -11.26
CA GLU A 125 -18.93 30.14 -12.14
C GLU A 125 -18.20 29.24 -13.13
N GLU A 126 -18.55 29.34 -14.41
CA GLU A 126 -17.92 28.55 -15.49
C GLU A 126 -16.50 29.06 -15.74
N VAL A 127 -15.55 28.13 -15.82
CA VAL A 127 -14.16 28.43 -16.18
C VAL A 127 -14.09 28.69 -17.69
N PRO A 128 -13.63 29.86 -18.15
CA PRO A 128 -13.51 30.13 -19.58
C PRO A 128 -12.40 29.28 -20.19
N ALA A 129 -12.63 28.83 -21.43
CA ALA A 129 -11.68 28.06 -22.21
C ALA A 129 -10.41 28.88 -22.51
N ALA A 130 -9.25 28.23 -22.36
CA ALA A 130 -7.97 28.68 -22.89
C ALA A 130 -7.64 27.92 -24.19
#